data_AF-A0A538Q468-F1
#
_entry.id   AF-A0A538Q468-F1
#
_cell.length_a   1.000
_cell.length_b   1.000
_cell.length_c   1.000
_cell.angle_alpha   90.00
_cell.angle_beta   90.00
_cell.angle_gamma   90.00
#
_symmetry.space_group_name_H-M   'P 1'
#
loop_
_entity.id
_entity.type
_entity.pdbx_description
1 polymer ?
#
loop_
_entity_poly.entity_id
_entity_poly.type
_entity_poly.pdbx_seq_one_letter_code
_entity_poly.pdbx_strand_id
1 'polypeptide(L)'
;MSSAPGTLWVVRMVEERFHRDDEGRPLREGRTPREYLASDEIEYRPCPYPGSRQASGRPMNVSALRQTSVHWDEIVESLGFLRTAYAEARGGYGPDVMDLWRVSQLGSALPWFFVLAGEPLPGYAAALSKATLGTGILAQRLLLKMLAEAWAPPPLTTPTLVGLAESTGTLVGETEVCSASDKMIARFVDALVAGVPAGGVAAVDPLIAARDRVLGFGASYAAFKLAMWLYYQARRFLYADIAAARGPGAVRALVEAPCEPPDFFVIEPPDPAAVPPALRAAWLDQLANLIVPFAPDGSDRAVRDGARRIAAATADDAPDPIARAIAAFARLDAIWGDIVAAVEAGLRGAPCPAAIDAATRDRLVVTSPRAMFAALVAP
;
A
#
# COMPACT_ATOMS: atom_id res chain seq x y z
N MET A 1 -1.48 -23.44 -4.70
CA MET A 1 -1.03 -23.56 -6.10
C MET A 1 0.45 -23.22 -6.11
N SER A 2 1.32 -24.12 -6.55
CA SER A 2 2.75 -23.78 -6.68
C SER A 2 2.92 -22.84 -7.87
N SER A 3 3.41 -21.61 -7.63
CA SER A 3 3.66 -20.65 -8.71
C SER A 3 4.65 -21.23 -9.70
N ALA A 4 4.46 -20.98 -11.01
CA ALA A 4 5.40 -21.43 -12.03
C ALA A 4 6.83 -20.95 -11.67
N PRO A 5 7.84 -21.84 -11.73
CA PRO A 5 9.23 -21.46 -11.48
C PRO A 5 9.61 -20.23 -12.31
N GLY A 6 10.17 -19.21 -11.66
CA GLY A 6 10.57 -17.95 -12.33
C GLY A 6 9.51 -16.85 -12.36
N THR A 7 8.32 -17.05 -11.77
CA THR A 7 7.37 -15.94 -11.59
C THR A 7 7.94 -14.88 -10.66
N LEU A 8 7.89 -13.61 -11.08
CA LEU A 8 8.33 -12.47 -10.29
C LEU A 8 7.47 -12.29 -9.05
N TRP A 9 8.09 -11.96 -7.92
CA TRP A 9 7.42 -11.74 -6.63
C TRP A 9 6.45 -10.57 -6.68
N VAL A 10 6.81 -9.47 -7.36
CA VAL A 10 5.92 -8.31 -7.59
C VAL A 10 4.63 -8.70 -8.31
N VAL A 11 4.71 -9.59 -9.29
CA VAL A 11 3.53 -10.09 -10.02
C VAL A 11 2.66 -10.96 -9.12
N ARG A 12 3.28 -11.86 -8.34
CA ARG A 12 2.57 -12.71 -7.37
C ARG A 12 1.80 -11.85 -6.37
N MET A 13 2.39 -10.79 -5.82
CA MET A 13 1.71 -9.90 -4.86
C MET A 13 0.47 -9.19 -5.43
N VAL A 14 0.44 -8.94 -6.75
CA VAL A 14 -0.70 -8.28 -7.41
C VAL A 14 -1.77 -9.29 -7.79
N GLU A 15 -1.37 -10.45 -8.32
CA GLU A 15 -2.30 -11.42 -8.91
C GLU A 15 -2.78 -12.50 -7.95
N GLU A 16 -1.97 -12.90 -6.96
CA GLU A 16 -2.35 -13.93 -6.00
C GLU A 16 -3.42 -13.39 -5.04
N ARG A 17 -4.63 -13.95 -5.17
CA ARG A 17 -5.81 -13.49 -4.42
C ARG A 17 -6.01 -14.20 -3.09
N PHE A 18 -5.26 -15.28 -2.85
CA PHE A 18 -5.59 -16.21 -1.78
C PHE A 18 -4.36 -16.91 -1.19
N HIS A 19 -4.24 -16.79 0.14
CA HIS A 19 -3.28 -17.51 0.96
C HIS A 19 -3.93 -17.87 2.30
N ARG A 20 -3.42 -18.92 2.93
CA ARG A 20 -3.78 -19.31 4.29
C ARG A 20 -2.56 -19.19 5.21
N ASP A 21 -2.81 -18.88 6.48
CA ASP A 21 -1.83 -19.02 7.54
C ASP A 21 -1.67 -20.48 7.97
N ASP A 22 -0.76 -20.74 8.90
CA ASP A 22 -0.43 -22.04 9.47
C ASP A 22 -1.56 -22.65 10.34
N GLU A 23 -2.53 -21.83 10.75
CA GLU A 23 -3.78 -22.25 11.37
C GLU A 23 -4.86 -22.61 10.33
N GLY A 24 -4.52 -22.50 9.05
CA GLY A 24 -5.41 -22.77 7.94
C GLY A 24 -6.46 -21.69 7.74
N ARG A 25 -6.30 -20.47 8.25
CA ARG A 25 -7.25 -19.35 8.06
C ARG A 25 -6.88 -18.46 6.89
N PRO A 26 -7.84 -17.76 6.26
CA PRO A 26 -7.56 -16.94 5.09
C PRO A 26 -6.86 -15.65 5.52
N LEU A 27 -5.84 -15.24 4.77
CA LEU A 27 -5.13 -13.99 5.05
C LEU A 27 -6.04 -12.75 4.91
N ARG A 28 -6.92 -12.75 3.89
CA ARG A 28 -7.84 -11.63 3.57
C ARG A 28 -9.27 -12.13 3.49
N GLU A 29 -9.84 -12.50 4.64
CA GLU A 29 -11.18 -13.09 4.78
C GLU A 29 -12.24 -12.39 3.91
N GLY A 30 -12.42 -11.07 4.03
CA GLY A 30 -13.40 -10.32 3.25
C GLY A 30 -13.13 -10.19 1.74
N ARG A 31 -11.93 -10.56 1.26
CA ARG A 31 -11.55 -10.55 -0.17
C ARG A 31 -11.28 -11.95 -0.71
N THR A 32 -11.40 -12.98 0.13
CA THR A 32 -11.16 -14.36 -0.27
C THR A 32 -12.32 -14.81 -1.17
N PRO A 33 -12.05 -15.34 -2.38
CA PRO A 33 -13.11 -15.86 -3.24
C PRO A 33 -13.91 -16.95 -2.52
N ARG A 34 -15.24 -16.98 -2.75
CA ARG A 34 -16.17 -17.84 -2.00
C ARG A 34 -15.83 -19.32 -2.09
N GLU A 35 -15.28 -19.75 -3.23
CA GLU A 35 -14.83 -21.13 -3.47
C GLU A 35 -13.68 -21.58 -2.56
N TYR A 36 -12.98 -20.64 -1.91
CA TYR A 36 -11.91 -20.94 -0.96
C TYR A 36 -12.33 -20.78 0.51
N LEU A 37 -13.56 -20.34 0.79
CA LEU A 37 -14.08 -20.16 2.15
C LEU A 37 -14.97 -21.32 2.57
N ALA A 38 -14.72 -21.90 3.74
CA ALA A 38 -15.67 -22.82 4.35
C ALA A 38 -16.87 -22.03 4.94
N SER A 39 -18.06 -22.66 4.98
CA SER A 39 -19.32 -22.01 5.35
C SER A 39 -19.37 -21.47 6.79
N ASP A 40 -18.52 -21.99 7.67
CA ASP A 40 -18.44 -21.69 9.11
C ASP A 40 -17.13 -21.01 9.50
N GLU A 41 -16.28 -20.67 8.52
CA GLU A 41 -14.95 -20.12 8.76
C GLU A 41 -15.01 -18.67 9.29
N ILE A 42 -15.97 -17.88 8.81
CA ILE A 42 -16.12 -16.47 9.18
C ILE A 42 -17.45 -16.26 9.90
N GLU A 43 -17.35 -15.90 11.18
CA GLU A 43 -18.51 -15.58 12.01
C GLU A 43 -18.68 -14.06 12.11
N TYR A 44 -19.85 -13.59 11.66
CA TYR A 44 -20.27 -12.20 11.72
C TYR A 44 -21.29 -11.97 12.84
N ARG A 45 -21.12 -10.90 13.61
CA ARG A 45 -22.11 -10.47 14.63
C ARG A 45 -22.32 -8.95 14.59
N PRO A 46 -23.46 -8.44 15.09
CA PRO A 46 -23.60 -7.01 15.35
C PRO A 46 -22.47 -6.49 16.25
N CYS A 47 -21.94 -5.33 15.92
CA CYS A 47 -20.87 -4.72 16.73
C CYS A 47 -21.41 -4.27 18.10
N PRO A 48 -20.81 -4.71 19.21
CA PRO A 48 -21.24 -4.29 20.55
C PRO A 48 -20.62 -2.95 20.97
N TYR A 49 -19.59 -2.46 20.25
CA TYR A 49 -18.87 -1.25 20.62
C TYR A 49 -19.59 0.00 20.13
N PRO A 50 -19.77 1.03 20.98
CA PRO A 50 -20.49 2.24 20.63
C PRO A 50 -19.79 3.05 19.53
N GLY A 51 -20.46 4.12 19.08
CA GLY A 51 -19.95 5.04 18.07
C GLY A 51 -20.26 4.61 16.64
N SER A 52 -19.38 4.99 15.71
CA SER A 52 -19.52 4.78 14.26
C SER A 52 -19.70 3.32 13.89
N ARG A 53 -19.05 2.40 14.59
CA ARG A 53 -19.15 0.95 14.34
C ARG A 53 -20.58 0.45 14.55
N GLN A 54 -21.16 0.67 15.73
CA GLN A 54 -22.55 0.29 16.01
C GLN A 54 -23.55 1.09 15.16
N ALA A 55 -23.34 2.40 15.00
CA ALA A 55 -24.25 3.26 14.24
C ALA A 55 -24.32 2.91 12.74
N SER A 56 -23.24 2.35 12.17
CA SER A 56 -23.20 1.96 10.75
C SER A 56 -24.10 0.78 10.40
N GLY A 57 -24.49 -0.04 11.39
CA GLY A 57 -25.24 -1.28 11.18
C GLY A 57 -24.46 -2.41 10.47
N ARG A 58 -23.19 -2.18 10.10
CA ARG A 58 -22.33 -3.21 9.47
C ARG A 58 -21.92 -4.27 10.49
N PRO A 59 -21.80 -5.54 10.08
CA PRO A 59 -21.41 -6.61 10.99
C PRO A 59 -19.91 -6.49 11.36
N MET A 60 -19.57 -7.10 12.48
CA MET A 60 -18.22 -7.26 12.99
C MET A 60 -17.76 -8.71 12.77
N ASN A 61 -16.54 -8.89 12.25
CA ASN A 61 -15.92 -10.20 12.08
C ASN A 61 -15.35 -10.71 13.43
N VAL A 62 -16.09 -11.60 14.08
CA VAL A 62 -15.73 -12.16 15.40
C VAL A 62 -14.65 -13.23 15.26
N SER A 63 -14.62 -13.97 14.14
CA SER A 63 -13.54 -14.92 13.86
C SER A 63 -12.20 -14.20 13.84
N ALA A 64 -12.09 -13.04 13.17
CA ALA A 64 -10.87 -12.23 13.15
C ALA A 64 -10.49 -11.73 14.56
N LEU A 65 -11.46 -11.28 15.36
CA LEU A 65 -11.21 -10.87 16.74
C LEU A 65 -10.64 -12.02 17.58
N ARG A 66 -11.16 -13.24 17.44
CA ARG A 66 -10.63 -14.42 18.15
C ARG A 66 -9.16 -14.68 17.80
N GLN A 67 -8.80 -14.67 16.53
CA GLN A 67 -7.41 -14.86 16.10
C GLN A 67 -6.50 -13.77 16.67
N THR A 68 -6.89 -12.50 16.51
CA THR A 68 -6.14 -11.36 17.04
C THR A 68 -5.99 -11.42 18.56
N SER A 69 -6.99 -11.96 19.28
CA SER A 69 -6.95 -12.11 20.73
C SER A 69 -6.02 -13.23 21.18
N VAL A 70 -5.95 -14.34 20.42
CA VAL A 70 -5.04 -15.47 20.69
C VAL A 70 -3.57 -15.04 20.51
N HIS A 71 -3.27 -14.30 19.44
CA HIS A 71 -1.91 -13.87 19.08
C HIS A 71 -1.57 -12.45 19.57
N TRP A 72 -2.26 -11.95 20.59
CA TRP A 72 -2.23 -10.52 20.90
C TRP A 72 -0.85 -10.03 21.31
N ASP A 73 -0.12 -10.81 22.11
CA ASP A 73 1.19 -10.40 22.60
C ASP A 73 2.25 -10.47 21.48
N GLU A 74 2.19 -11.49 20.60
CA GLU A 74 2.99 -11.59 19.38
C GLU A 74 2.77 -10.39 18.44
N ILE A 75 1.51 -9.97 18.27
CA ILE A 75 1.13 -8.83 17.42
C ILE A 75 1.74 -7.53 17.95
N VAL A 76 1.58 -7.26 19.26
CA VAL A 76 2.08 -6.04 19.89
C VAL A 76 3.60 -6.00 19.89
N GLU A 77 4.26 -7.13 20.19
CA GLU A 77 5.72 -7.22 20.18
C GLU A 77 6.29 -7.10 18.77
N SER A 78 5.70 -7.78 17.78
CA SER A 78 6.10 -7.66 16.37
C SER A 78 5.97 -6.22 15.87
N LEU A 79 4.87 -5.54 16.21
CA LEU A 79 4.69 -4.13 15.83
C LEU A 79 5.73 -3.22 16.51
N GLY A 80 5.97 -3.42 17.81
CA GLY A 80 6.97 -2.68 18.57
C GLY A 80 8.38 -2.86 17.99
N PHE A 81 8.72 -4.09 17.60
CA PHE A 81 9.94 -4.43 16.89
C PHE A 81 10.05 -3.70 15.55
N LEU A 82 9.04 -3.83 14.67
CA LEU A 82 9.05 -3.19 13.35
C LEU A 82 9.18 -1.67 13.44
N ARG A 83 8.45 -1.05 14.37
CA ARG A 83 8.56 0.38 14.67
C ARG A 83 9.98 0.75 15.08
N THR A 84 10.59 -0.02 15.99
CA THR A 84 11.93 0.25 16.52
C THR A 84 12.99 0.11 15.45
N ALA A 85 12.96 -0.97 14.67
CA ALA A 85 13.87 -1.18 13.55
C ALA A 85 13.75 -0.07 12.50
N TYR A 86 12.52 0.38 12.18
CA TYR A 86 12.28 1.53 11.31
C TYR A 86 12.88 2.81 11.88
N ALA A 87 12.62 3.11 13.16
CA ALA A 87 13.15 4.29 13.84
C ALA A 87 14.68 4.36 13.79
N GLU A 88 15.34 3.24 14.05
CA GLU A 88 16.81 3.12 13.97
C GLU A 88 17.32 3.38 12.55
N ALA A 89 16.71 2.77 11.53
CA ALA A 89 17.09 2.98 10.14
C ALA A 89 16.86 4.43 9.66
N ARG A 90 15.92 5.15 10.28
CA ARG A 90 15.64 6.57 10.01
C ARG A 90 16.50 7.52 10.84
N GLY A 91 17.24 7.03 11.83
CA GLY A 91 18.00 7.85 12.77
C GLY A 91 17.14 8.60 13.79
N GLY A 92 15.90 8.17 14.02
CA GLY A 92 14.95 8.78 14.95
C GLY A 92 13.49 8.45 14.64
N TYR A 93 12.60 8.76 15.57
CA TYR A 93 11.16 8.61 15.38
C TYR A 93 10.38 9.63 16.21
N GLY A 94 9.78 10.60 15.52
CA GLY A 94 8.73 11.46 16.03
C GLY A 94 7.59 11.36 15.02
N PRO A 95 6.59 10.50 15.26
CA PRO A 95 5.76 9.99 14.18
C PRO A 95 5.02 11.12 13.49
N ASP A 96 5.32 11.32 12.21
CA ASP A 96 4.42 12.01 11.29
C ASP A 96 3.41 11.04 10.67
N VAL A 97 2.50 11.56 9.85
CA VAL A 97 1.48 10.75 9.17
C VAL A 97 2.10 9.66 8.29
N MET A 98 3.23 9.94 7.64
CA MET A 98 3.89 9.00 6.75
C MET A 98 4.75 7.97 7.50
N ASP A 99 5.29 8.30 8.67
CA ASP A 99 5.93 7.34 9.56
C ASP A 99 4.93 6.28 10.03
N LEU A 100 3.72 6.72 10.45
CA LEU A 100 2.63 5.80 10.78
C LEU A 100 2.28 4.91 9.59
N TRP A 101 2.21 5.48 8.39
CA TRP A 101 1.92 4.72 7.18
C TRP A 101 3.01 3.68 6.90
N ARG A 102 4.30 4.04 6.97
CA ARG A 102 5.43 3.14 6.68
C ARG A 102 5.50 1.99 7.66
N VAL A 103 5.42 2.25 8.96
CA VAL A 103 5.40 1.17 9.98
C VAL A 103 4.18 0.27 9.78
N SER A 104 3.03 0.83 9.43
CA SER A 104 1.84 0.05 9.06
C SER A 104 2.07 -0.82 7.81
N GLN A 105 2.81 -0.32 6.82
CA GLN A 105 3.18 -1.13 5.65
C GLN A 105 4.14 -2.26 5.99
N LEU A 106 5.05 -2.09 6.96
CA LEU A 106 5.93 -3.18 7.43
C LEU A 106 5.12 -4.35 7.97
N GLY A 107 4.15 -4.09 8.86
CA GLY A 107 3.28 -5.14 9.37
C GLY A 107 2.38 -5.75 8.28
N SER A 108 1.90 -4.92 7.35
CA SER A 108 1.09 -5.36 6.22
C SER A 108 1.87 -6.20 5.20
N ALA A 109 3.20 -6.08 5.17
CA ALA A 109 4.09 -6.79 4.28
C ALA A 109 4.47 -8.19 4.82
N LEU A 110 4.38 -8.43 6.13
CA LEU A 110 4.84 -9.69 6.74
C LEU A 110 4.23 -10.94 6.11
N PRO A 111 2.93 -11.01 5.77
CA PRO A 111 2.40 -12.20 5.13
C PRO A 111 3.10 -12.54 3.82
N TRP A 112 3.42 -11.52 3.01
CA TRP A 112 4.14 -11.70 1.75
C TRP A 112 5.59 -12.10 1.96
N PHE A 113 6.22 -11.61 3.03
CA PHE A 113 7.59 -12.01 3.40
C PHE A 113 7.70 -13.53 3.57
N PHE A 114 6.75 -14.16 4.28
CA PHE A 114 6.69 -15.61 4.45
C PHE A 114 6.24 -16.33 3.17
N VAL A 115 5.11 -15.91 2.58
CA VAL A 115 4.50 -16.57 1.42
C VAL A 115 5.42 -16.62 0.20
N LEU A 116 6.16 -15.54 -0.07
CA LEU A 116 7.05 -15.47 -1.23
C LEU A 116 8.36 -16.24 -1.02
N ALA A 117 8.81 -16.34 0.23
CA ALA A 117 9.93 -17.21 0.62
C ALA A 117 9.57 -18.70 0.60
N GLY A 118 8.27 -19.04 0.50
CA GLY A 118 7.80 -20.43 0.58
C GLY A 118 7.79 -20.97 2.02
N GLU A 119 7.78 -20.08 3.01
CA GLU A 119 7.74 -20.42 4.42
C GLU A 119 6.27 -20.49 4.91
N PRO A 120 5.97 -21.28 5.96
CA PRO A 120 4.67 -21.21 6.62
C PRO A 120 4.37 -19.79 7.09
N LEU A 121 3.16 -19.30 6.84
CA LEU A 121 2.71 -17.98 7.28
C LEU A 121 2.19 -18.08 8.72
N PRO A 122 2.85 -17.46 9.72
CA PRO A 122 2.36 -17.52 11.10
C PRO A 122 1.03 -16.79 11.30
N GLY A 123 0.13 -17.35 12.11
CA GLY A 123 -1.15 -16.73 12.48
C GLY A 123 -1.01 -15.29 13.02
N TYR A 124 0.01 -15.00 13.84
CA TYR A 124 0.26 -13.64 14.34
C TYR A 124 0.63 -12.65 13.23
N ALA A 125 1.40 -13.08 12.22
CA ALA A 125 1.80 -12.21 11.10
C ALA A 125 0.60 -11.91 10.19
N ALA A 126 -0.26 -12.91 9.97
CA ALA A 126 -1.54 -12.71 9.29
C ALA A 126 -2.45 -11.74 10.07
N ALA A 127 -2.60 -11.92 11.38
CA ALA A 127 -3.41 -11.04 12.22
C ALA A 127 -2.85 -9.62 12.34
N LEU A 128 -1.53 -9.45 12.51
CA LEU A 128 -0.87 -8.15 12.52
C LEU A 128 -1.12 -7.40 11.22
N SER A 129 -1.02 -8.07 10.07
CA SER A 129 -1.26 -7.45 8.76
C SER A 129 -2.67 -6.85 8.63
N LYS A 130 -3.68 -7.52 9.22
CA LYS A 130 -5.07 -7.04 9.27
C LYS A 130 -5.18 -5.78 10.12
N ALA A 131 -4.54 -5.78 11.29
CA ALA A 131 -4.53 -4.62 12.20
C ALA A 131 -3.79 -3.42 11.58
N THR A 132 -2.61 -3.64 10.99
CA THR A 132 -1.83 -2.56 10.35
C THR A 132 -2.46 -2.04 9.07
N LEU A 133 -3.30 -2.82 8.39
CA LEU A 133 -4.08 -2.30 7.26
C LEU A 133 -4.98 -1.14 7.71
N GLY A 134 -5.61 -1.25 8.89
CA GLY A 134 -6.45 -0.19 9.46
C GLY A 134 -5.67 1.10 9.75
N THR A 135 -4.49 1.00 10.37
CA THR A 135 -3.64 2.18 10.64
C THR A 135 -3.00 2.75 9.38
N GLY A 136 -2.72 1.92 8.38
CA GLY A 136 -2.32 2.36 7.04
C GLY A 136 -3.40 3.20 6.36
N ILE A 137 -4.66 2.74 6.40
CA ILE A 137 -5.83 3.47 5.87
C ILE A 137 -6.03 4.79 6.63
N LEU A 138 -5.90 4.78 7.97
CA LEU A 138 -5.96 6.01 8.76
C LEU A 138 -4.93 7.01 8.25
N ALA A 139 -3.66 6.60 8.15
CA ALA A 139 -2.59 7.47 7.69
C ALA A 139 -2.84 8.02 6.27
N GLN A 140 -3.36 7.20 5.35
CA GLN A 140 -3.72 7.67 4.00
C GLN A 140 -4.87 8.69 4.02
N ARG A 141 -5.89 8.51 4.87
CA ARG A 141 -6.99 9.49 5.04
C ARG A 141 -6.48 10.81 5.61
N LEU A 142 -5.56 10.74 6.58
CA LEU A 142 -4.91 11.94 7.13
C LEU A 142 -4.06 12.63 6.08
N LEU A 143 -3.28 11.90 5.29
CA LEU A 143 -2.50 12.44 4.17
C LEU A 143 -3.41 13.13 3.15
N LEU A 144 -4.51 12.50 2.75
CA LEU A 144 -5.49 13.08 1.85
C LEU A 144 -6.04 14.39 2.40
N LYS A 145 -6.42 14.41 3.69
CA LYS A 145 -6.88 15.62 4.37
C LYS A 145 -5.83 16.73 4.37
N MET A 146 -4.56 16.40 4.63
CA MET A 146 -3.45 17.35 4.57
C MET A 146 -3.31 17.96 3.16
N LEU A 147 -3.37 17.12 2.13
CA LEU A 147 -3.19 17.54 0.73
C LEU A 147 -4.39 18.34 0.20
N ALA A 148 -5.62 17.95 0.55
CA ALA A 148 -6.83 18.56 0.03
C ALA A 148 -7.27 19.82 0.80
N GLU A 149 -7.03 19.86 2.11
CA GLU A 149 -7.56 20.91 2.99
C GLU A 149 -6.46 21.81 3.58
N ALA A 150 -5.19 21.59 3.21
CA ALA A 150 -4.03 22.19 3.89
C ALA A 150 -4.05 21.98 5.41
N TRP A 151 -4.66 20.87 5.86
CA TRP A 151 -4.81 20.54 7.26
C TRP A 151 -3.46 20.14 7.86
N ALA A 152 -3.14 20.69 9.03
CA ALA A 152 -1.98 20.28 9.81
C ALA A 152 -2.40 19.25 10.86
N PRO A 153 -1.73 18.09 10.96
CA PRO A 153 -2.06 17.11 11.98
C PRO A 153 -1.74 17.63 13.39
N PRO A 154 -2.60 17.37 14.38
CA PRO A 154 -2.23 17.54 15.79
C PRO A 154 -1.09 16.57 16.16
N PRO A 155 -0.47 16.71 17.34
CA PRO A 155 0.48 15.72 17.84
C PRO A 155 -0.12 14.31 17.81
N LEU A 156 0.54 13.37 17.12
CA LEU A 156 0.05 12.02 16.89
C LEU A 156 0.28 11.11 18.11
N THR A 157 -0.45 11.42 19.18
CA THR A 157 -0.51 10.61 20.41
C THR A 157 -1.58 9.52 20.30
N THR A 158 -1.56 8.55 21.20
CA THR A 158 -2.57 7.48 21.23
C THR A 158 -4.00 8.00 21.34
N PRO A 159 -4.37 8.87 22.30
CA PRO A 159 -5.73 9.42 22.36
C PRO A 159 -6.13 10.13 21.06
N THR A 160 -5.20 10.89 20.48
CA THR A 160 -5.45 11.63 19.24
C THR A 160 -5.71 10.69 18.06
N LEU A 161 -4.89 9.65 17.89
CA LEU A 161 -5.03 8.69 16.79
C LEU A 161 -6.30 7.84 16.93
N VAL A 162 -6.67 7.45 18.15
CA VAL A 162 -7.96 6.77 18.42
C VAL A 162 -9.13 7.67 18.03
N GLY A 163 -9.10 8.95 18.43
CA GLY A 163 -10.14 9.92 18.05
C GLY A 163 -10.19 10.21 16.55
N LEU A 164 -9.04 10.25 15.88
CA LEU A 164 -8.95 10.39 14.42
C LEU A 164 -9.49 9.16 13.70
N ALA A 165 -9.21 7.95 14.19
CA ALA A 165 -9.77 6.72 13.62
C ALA A 165 -11.31 6.72 13.64
N GLU A 166 -11.91 7.20 14.72
CA GLU A 166 -13.36 7.36 14.86
C GLU A 166 -13.90 8.44 13.92
N SER A 167 -13.39 9.68 14.02
CA SER A 167 -13.91 10.84 13.29
C SER A 167 -13.70 10.80 11.78
N THR A 168 -12.69 10.06 11.31
CA THR A 168 -12.46 9.82 9.88
C THR A 168 -13.25 8.62 9.35
N GLY A 169 -14.01 7.92 10.20
CA GLY A 169 -14.74 6.70 9.87
C GLY A 169 -13.84 5.51 9.55
N THR A 170 -12.59 5.49 10.03
CA THR A 170 -11.62 4.41 9.72
C THR A 170 -12.05 3.08 10.34
N LEU A 171 -12.83 3.13 11.43
CA LEU A 171 -13.35 1.93 12.07
C LEU A 171 -14.50 1.26 11.31
N VAL A 172 -14.95 1.83 10.20
CA VAL A 172 -16.05 1.32 9.38
C VAL A 172 -15.54 1.03 7.96
N GLY A 173 -15.27 -0.24 7.68
CA GLY A 173 -14.90 -0.73 6.35
C GLY A 173 -16.12 -0.92 5.45
N GLU A 174 -15.91 -1.18 4.16
CA GLU A 174 -16.97 -1.29 3.15
C GLU A 174 -18.05 -2.33 3.51
N THR A 175 -17.64 -3.51 3.97
CA THR A 175 -18.52 -4.66 4.25
C THR A 175 -18.67 -4.95 5.74
N GLU A 176 -17.74 -4.52 6.57
CA GLU A 176 -17.64 -4.87 7.99
C GLU A 176 -17.02 -3.73 8.81
N VAL A 177 -17.18 -3.78 10.13
CA VAL A 177 -16.53 -2.84 11.07
C VAL A 177 -15.28 -3.44 11.71
N CYS A 178 -14.40 -2.57 12.20
CA CYS A 178 -13.25 -2.96 13.01
C CYS A 178 -13.70 -3.75 14.25
N SER A 179 -13.13 -4.94 14.43
CA SER A 179 -13.53 -5.87 15.49
C SER A 179 -12.77 -5.70 16.80
N ALA A 180 -11.70 -4.91 16.82
CA ALA A 180 -10.90 -4.68 18.02
C ALA A 180 -11.66 -3.82 19.05
N SER A 181 -11.59 -4.18 20.34
CA SER A 181 -12.10 -3.32 21.42
C SER A 181 -11.31 -2.00 21.54
N ASP A 182 -11.88 -0.98 22.18
CA ASP A 182 -11.21 0.31 22.38
C ASP A 182 -9.86 0.16 23.10
N LYS A 183 -9.80 -0.75 24.08
CA LYS A 183 -8.56 -1.07 24.81
C LYS A 183 -7.51 -1.70 23.90
N MET A 184 -7.91 -2.58 22.99
CA MET A 184 -7.00 -3.18 22.00
C MET A 184 -6.50 -2.12 21.02
N ILE A 185 -7.39 -1.26 20.49
CA ILE A 185 -7.00 -0.18 19.58
C ILE A 185 -6.01 0.75 20.28
N ALA A 186 -6.29 1.19 21.51
CA ALA A 186 -5.39 2.05 22.28
C ALA A 186 -4.01 1.40 22.48
N ARG A 187 -3.95 0.14 22.95
CA ARG A 187 -2.67 -0.57 23.17
C ARG A 187 -1.91 -0.81 21.86
N PHE A 188 -2.59 -1.08 20.75
CA PHE A 188 -1.96 -1.20 19.43
C PHE A 188 -1.33 0.11 18.98
N VAL A 189 -2.07 1.22 19.14
CA VAL A 189 -1.60 2.55 18.78
C VAL A 189 -0.46 3.00 19.70
N ASP A 190 -0.50 2.67 21.00
CA ASP A 190 0.60 2.90 21.92
C ASP A 190 1.89 2.24 21.41
N ALA A 191 1.81 0.97 20.99
CA ALA A 191 2.95 0.26 20.41
C ALA A 191 3.45 0.89 19.09
N LEU A 192 2.53 1.40 18.25
CA LEU A 192 2.87 2.09 17.01
C LEU A 192 3.57 3.45 17.23
N VAL A 193 3.18 4.18 18.29
CA VAL A 193 3.69 5.53 18.58
C VAL A 193 4.94 5.47 19.46
N ALA A 194 4.83 4.83 20.63
CA ALA A 194 5.88 4.79 21.64
C ALA A 194 6.90 3.66 21.38
N GLY A 195 6.50 2.62 20.66
CA GLY A 195 7.26 1.36 20.62
C GLY A 195 7.00 0.51 21.86
N VAL A 196 7.51 -0.72 21.84
CA VAL A 196 7.51 -1.65 22.99
C VAL A 196 8.90 -2.28 23.04
N PRO A 197 9.50 -2.47 24.23
CA PRO A 197 10.72 -3.27 24.35
C PRO A 197 10.52 -4.66 23.73
N ALA A 198 11.44 -5.09 22.87
CA ALA A 198 11.44 -6.43 22.28
C ALA A 198 12.08 -7.47 23.22
N GLY A 199 11.77 -8.75 23.00
CA GLY A 199 12.40 -9.91 23.66
C GLY A 199 11.53 -10.60 24.71
N GLY A 200 10.21 -10.42 24.68
CA GLY A 200 9.26 -11.01 25.63
C GLY A 200 8.53 -12.25 25.11
N VAL A 201 8.44 -12.41 23.78
CA VAL A 201 7.61 -13.43 23.12
C VAL A 201 8.45 -14.24 22.13
N ALA A 202 8.81 -15.47 22.50
CA ALA A 202 9.70 -16.34 21.74
C ALA A 202 9.26 -16.61 20.29
N ALA A 203 7.95 -16.57 20.01
CA ALA A 203 7.42 -16.73 18.65
C ALA A 203 7.88 -15.62 17.68
N VAL A 204 8.30 -14.46 18.21
CA VAL A 204 8.77 -13.30 17.43
C VAL A 204 10.29 -13.33 17.19
N ASP A 205 11.05 -14.19 17.89
CA ASP A 205 12.51 -14.29 17.76
C ASP A 205 13.00 -14.52 16.33
N PRO A 206 12.37 -15.38 15.49
CA PRO A 206 12.79 -15.54 14.10
C PRO A 206 12.65 -14.26 13.29
N LEU A 207 11.61 -13.46 13.55
CA LEU A 207 11.39 -12.16 12.90
C LEU A 207 12.48 -11.17 13.29
N ILE A 208 12.84 -11.13 14.58
CA ILE A 208 13.90 -10.28 15.12
C ILE A 208 15.26 -10.69 14.53
N ALA A 209 15.55 -11.99 14.48
CA ALA A 209 16.78 -12.51 13.88
C ALA A 209 16.91 -12.16 12.38
N ALA A 210 15.78 -12.03 11.68
CA ALA A 210 15.72 -11.63 10.28
C ALA A 210 15.61 -10.10 10.05
N ARG A 211 15.90 -9.27 11.07
CA ARG A 211 15.69 -7.81 11.07
C ARG A 211 15.97 -7.12 9.75
N ASP A 212 17.19 -7.25 9.23
CA ASP A 212 17.60 -6.48 8.05
C ASP A 212 16.86 -6.94 6.79
N ARG A 213 16.59 -8.25 6.68
CA ARG A 213 15.83 -8.83 5.56
C ARG A 213 14.36 -8.40 5.62
N VAL A 214 13.75 -8.41 6.81
CA VAL A 214 12.37 -7.95 7.03
C VAL A 214 12.26 -6.46 6.70
N LEU A 215 13.23 -5.65 7.14
CA LEU A 215 13.21 -4.21 6.91
C LEU A 215 13.44 -3.87 5.42
N GLY A 216 14.38 -4.54 4.74
CA GLY A 216 14.60 -4.39 3.30
C GLY A 216 13.39 -4.80 2.46
N PHE A 217 12.76 -5.93 2.81
CA PHE A 217 11.52 -6.39 2.18
C PHE A 217 10.38 -5.37 2.38
N GLY A 218 10.14 -4.95 3.62
CA GLY A 218 9.09 -4.01 3.96
C GLY A 218 9.30 -2.61 3.36
N ALA A 219 10.55 -2.16 3.27
CA ALA A 219 10.91 -0.93 2.57
C ALA A 219 10.57 -0.99 1.08
N SER A 220 10.96 -2.08 0.41
CA SER A 220 10.65 -2.31 -1.00
C SER A 220 9.15 -2.40 -1.24
N TYR A 221 8.41 -3.09 -0.35
CA TYR A 221 6.95 -3.18 -0.39
C TYR A 221 6.26 -1.81 -0.25
N ALA A 222 6.67 -1.01 0.74
CA ALA A 222 6.12 0.33 0.95
C ALA A 222 6.46 1.26 -0.24
N ALA A 223 7.70 1.26 -0.71
CA ALA A 223 8.13 2.05 -1.84
C ALA A 223 7.39 1.67 -3.13
N PHE A 224 7.15 0.37 -3.36
CA PHE A 224 6.37 -0.12 -4.49
C PHE A 224 4.94 0.44 -4.51
N LYS A 225 4.26 0.43 -3.36
CA LYS A 225 2.88 0.94 -3.27
C LYS A 225 2.80 2.43 -3.58
N LEU A 226 3.73 3.24 -3.04
CA LEU A 226 3.80 4.67 -3.35
C LEU A 226 4.16 4.92 -4.81
N ALA A 227 5.10 4.15 -5.37
CA ALA A 227 5.48 4.29 -6.77
C ALA A 227 4.34 3.91 -7.73
N MET A 228 3.57 2.86 -7.40
CA MET A 228 2.39 2.47 -8.16
C MET A 228 1.32 3.57 -8.12
N TRP A 229 1.09 4.15 -6.94
CA TRP A 229 0.18 5.29 -6.78
C TRP A 229 0.64 6.50 -7.60
N LEU A 230 1.93 6.86 -7.53
CA LEU A 230 2.48 7.95 -8.32
C LEU A 230 2.35 7.72 -9.82
N TYR A 231 2.65 6.49 -10.28
CA TYR A 231 2.50 6.10 -11.68
C TYR A 231 1.05 6.17 -12.15
N TYR A 232 0.10 5.75 -11.30
CA TYR A 232 -1.33 5.88 -11.54
C TYR A 232 -1.73 7.37 -11.68
N GLN A 233 -1.30 8.23 -10.77
CA GLN A 233 -1.61 9.67 -10.79
C GLN A 233 -1.02 10.38 -12.02
N ALA A 234 0.22 10.04 -12.39
CA ALA A 234 0.86 10.58 -13.59
C ALA A 234 0.07 10.22 -14.87
N ARG A 235 -0.40 8.96 -14.98
CA ARG A 235 -1.23 8.53 -16.11
C ARG A 235 -2.57 9.26 -16.18
N ARG A 236 -3.20 9.57 -15.04
CA ARG A 236 -4.46 10.31 -15.01
C ARG A 236 -4.37 11.69 -15.64
N PHE A 237 -3.25 12.41 -15.46
CA PHE A 237 -3.02 13.66 -16.19
C PHE A 237 -2.95 13.45 -17.71
N LEU A 238 -2.35 12.35 -18.17
CA LEU A 238 -2.31 12.03 -19.60
C LEU A 238 -3.71 11.71 -20.13
N TYR A 239 -4.51 10.98 -19.34
CA TYR A 239 -5.91 10.69 -19.70
C TYR A 239 -6.74 11.96 -19.77
N ALA A 240 -6.53 12.91 -18.86
CA ALA A 240 -7.21 14.20 -18.88
C ALA A 240 -6.88 15.01 -20.14
N ASP A 241 -5.60 15.06 -20.55
CA ASP A 241 -5.19 15.70 -21.81
C ASP A 241 -5.88 15.07 -23.03
N ILE A 242 -5.95 13.74 -23.07
CA ILE A 242 -6.62 13.00 -24.14
C ILE A 242 -8.14 13.24 -24.11
N ALA A 243 -8.76 13.23 -22.94
CA ALA A 243 -10.18 13.50 -22.77
C ALA A 243 -10.56 14.91 -23.24
N ALA A 244 -9.72 15.91 -22.94
CA ALA A 244 -9.92 17.29 -23.37
C ALA A 244 -9.83 17.42 -24.91
N ALA A 245 -8.91 16.68 -25.54
CA ALA A 245 -8.69 16.76 -26.99
C ALA A 245 -9.60 15.85 -27.84
N ARG A 246 -10.04 14.69 -27.32
CA ARG A 246 -10.78 13.65 -28.06
C ARG A 246 -12.14 13.30 -27.45
N GLY A 247 -12.51 13.95 -26.35
CA GLY A 247 -13.72 13.67 -25.59
C GLY A 247 -13.54 12.59 -24.52
N PRO A 248 -14.36 12.60 -23.45
CA PRO A 248 -14.20 11.71 -22.29
C PRO A 248 -14.38 10.22 -22.62
N GLY A 249 -15.09 9.90 -23.71
CA GLY A 249 -15.28 8.53 -24.17
C GLY A 249 -13.97 7.81 -24.55
N ALA A 250 -12.94 8.56 -24.96
CA ALA A 250 -11.65 8.00 -25.39
C ALA A 250 -10.87 7.32 -24.25
N VAL A 251 -11.12 7.73 -23.00
CA VAL A 251 -10.37 7.24 -21.82
C VAL A 251 -11.27 6.74 -20.69
N ARG A 252 -12.60 6.66 -20.92
CA ARG A 252 -13.59 6.36 -19.87
C ARG A 252 -13.22 5.14 -19.03
N ALA A 253 -12.94 4.01 -19.67
CA ALA A 253 -12.59 2.77 -18.97
C ALA A 253 -11.31 2.89 -18.11
N LEU A 254 -10.34 3.71 -18.54
CA LEU A 254 -9.10 3.94 -17.80
C LEU A 254 -9.28 4.89 -16.62
N VAL A 255 -10.18 5.87 -16.74
CA VAL A 255 -10.49 6.86 -15.69
C VAL A 255 -11.40 6.26 -14.61
N GLU A 256 -12.33 5.39 -15.00
CA GLU A 256 -13.27 4.68 -14.12
C GLU A 256 -12.63 3.45 -13.44
N ALA A 257 -11.43 3.04 -13.87
CA ALA A 257 -10.70 1.97 -13.21
C ALA A 257 -10.40 2.32 -11.74
N PRO A 258 -10.47 1.35 -10.81
CA PRO A 258 -10.08 1.54 -9.43
C PRO A 258 -8.66 2.08 -9.28
N CYS A 259 -8.40 2.82 -8.19
CA CYS A 259 -7.06 3.31 -7.89
C CYS A 259 -6.07 2.14 -7.70
N GLU A 260 -4.81 2.40 -8.06
CA GLU A 260 -3.70 1.45 -7.96
C GLU A 260 -2.62 2.06 -7.07
N PRO A 261 -2.31 1.50 -5.89
CA PRO A 261 -2.94 0.33 -5.29
C PRO A 261 -4.39 0.59 -4.83
N PRO A 262 -5.22 -0.46 -4.66
CA PRO A 262 -6.63 -0.31 -4.29
C PRO A 262 -6.88 0.27 -2.89
N ASP A 263 -5.85 0.39 -2.06
CA ASP A 263 -5.93 1.07 -0.76
C ASP A 263 -5.53 2.55 -0.82
N PHE A 264 -5.22 3.10 -2.00
CA PHE A 264 -4.95 4.54 -2.16
C PHE A 264 -6.15 5.31 -2.69
N PHE A 265 -6.03 6.63 -2.68
CA PHE A 265 -7.04 7.57 -3.13
C PHE A 265 -6.62 8.25 -4.43
N VAL A 266 -7.61 8.57 -5.26
CA VAL A 266 -7.41 9.50 -6.37
C VAL A 266 -7.31 10.91 -5.77
N ILE A 267 -6.18 11.57 -6.00
CA ILE A 267 -5.97 12.97 -5.64
C ILE A 267 -5.72 13.72 -6.93
N GLU A 268 -6.67 14.52 -7.39
CA GLU A 268 -6.48 15.32 -8.59
C GLU A 268 -7.24 16.64 -8.45
N PRO A 269 -6.75 17.71 -9.10
CA PRO A 269 -7.49 18.97 -9.17
C PRO A 269 -8.82 18.77 -9.92
N PRO A 270 -9.81 19.67 -9.75
CA PRO A 270 -11.10 19.57 -10.43
C PRO A 270 -11.02 19.52 -11.96
N ASP A 271 -10.00 20.16 -12.53
CA ASP A 271 -9.66 20.09 -13.96
C ASP A 271 -8.18 19.74 -14.13
N PRO A 272 -7.83 18.44 -14.23
CA PRO A 272 -6.44 18.01 -14.39
C PRO A 272 -5.82 18.45 -15.72
N ALA A 273 -6.62 18.60 -16.78
CA ALA A 273 -6.12 19.02 -18.10
C ALA A 273 -5.70 20.49 -18.10
N ALA A 274 -6.37 21.34 -17.31
CA ALA A 274 -6.01 22.75 -17.16
C ALA A 274 -4.71 23.00 -16.38
N VAL A 275 -4.18 22.02 -15.64
CA VAL A 275 -2.92 22.20 -14.90
C VAL A 275 -1.73 22.21 -15.87
N PRO A 276 -0.87 23.24 -15.88
CA PRO A 276 0.33 23.26 -16.71
C PRO A 276 1.27 22.07 -16.43
N PRO A 277 1.92 21.46 -17.45
CA PRO A 277 2.83 20.33 -17.29
C PRO A 277 3.91 20.53 -16.21
N ALA A 278 4.50 21.73 -16.13
CA ALA A 278 5.49 22.07 -15.11
C ALA A 278 4.93 21.98 -13.67
N LEU A 279 3.68 22.40 -13.45
CA LEU A 279 3.03 22.30 -12.14
C LEU A 279 2.64 20.85 -11.82
N ARG A 280 2.24 20.05 -12.81
CA ARG A 280 1.99 18.61 -12.64
C ARG A 280 3.27 17.91 -12.19
N ALA A 281 4.38 18.17 -12.87
CA ALA A 281 5.68 17.59 -12.54
C ALA A 281 6.16 18.01 -11.14
N ALA A 282 6.03 19.29 -10.77
CA ALA A 282 6.39 19.76 -9.43
C ALA A 282 5.56 19.08 -8.33
N TRP A 283 4.25 18.93 -8.54
CA TRP A 283 3.36 18.24 -7.60
C TRP A 283 3.68 16.74 -7.50
N LEU A 284 3.91 16.07 -8.63
CA LEU A 284 4.31 14.66 -8.64
C LEU A 284 5.69 14.46 -7.97
N ASP A 285 6.61 15.41 -8.07
CA ASP A 285 7.90 15.34 -7.35
C ASP A 285 7.69 15.45 -5.82
N GLN A 286 6.76 16.31 -5.36
CA GLN A 286 6.38 16.34 -3.95
C GLN A 286 5.83 14.99 -3.47
N LEU A 287 5.01 14.32 -4.28
CA LEU A 287 4.54 12.96 -3.98
C LEU A 287 5.67 11.94 -4.01
N ALA A 288 6.61 12.04 -4.95
CA ALA A 288 7.79 11.18 -5.01
C ALA A 288 8.67 11.30 -3.74
N ASN A 289 8.70 12.49 -3.11
CA ASN A 289 9.40 12.71 -1.84
C ASN A 289 8.75 11.99 -0.64
N LEU A 290 7.55 11.43 -0.80
CA LEU A 290 6.97 10.51 0.20
C LEU A 290 7.67 9.14 0.20
N ILE A 291 8.41 8.79 -0.86
CA ILE A 291 9.26 7.60 -0.89
C ILE A 291 10.60 7.94 -0.22
N VAL A 292 10.68 7.60 1.06
CA VAL A 292 11.86 7.83 1.89
C VAL A 292 12.60 6.51 2.07
N PRO A 293 13.83 6.37 1.56
CA PRO A 293 14.61 5.15 1.70
C PRO A 293 14.91 4.82 3.17
N PHE A 294 14.71 3.57 3.55
CA PHE A 294 15.07 3.03 4.87
C PHE A 294 15.47 1.54 4.82
N ALA A 295 15.58 0.92 3.65
CA ALA A 295 16.20 -0.40 3.53
C ALA A 295 17.67 -0.36 4.01
N PRO A 296 18.13 -1.31 4.85
CA PRO A 296 19.51 -1.33 5.34
C PRO A 296 20.58 -1.33 4.24
N ASP A 297 20.29 -2.00 3.12
CA ASP A 297 21.18 -2.09 1.95
C ASP A 297 20.96 -0.94 0.94
N GLY A 298 19.99 -0.06 1.17
CA GLY A 298 19.62 1.04 0.27
C GLY A 298 18.96 0.60 -1.05
N SER A 299 18.49 -0.65 -1.16
CA SER A 299 17.85 -1.19 -2.36
C SER A 299 16.61 -0.38 -2.83
N ASP A 300 15.92 0.27 -1.90
CA ASP A 300 14.74 1.12 -2.14
C ASP A 300 15.07 2.52 -2.70
N ARG A 301 16.34 2.93 -2.76
CA ARG A 301 16.76 4.23 -3.34
C ARG A 301 16.44 4.32 -4.83
N ALA A 302 16.63 3.23 -5.57
CA ALA A 302 16.34 3.18 -6.99
C ALA A 302 14.84 3.39 -7.27
N VAL A 303 13.97 2.95 -6.36
CA VAL A 303 12.51 3.17 -6.45
C VAL A 303 12.18 4.66 -6.33
N ARG A 304 12.77 5.35 -5.34
CA ARG A 304 12.62 6.82 -5.18
C ARG A 304 13.13 7.57 -6.40
N ASP A 305 14.29 7.20 -6.92
CA ASP A 305 14.88 7.88 -8.06
C ASP A 305 14.04 7.66 -9.32
N GLY A 306 13.49 6.46 -9.51
CA GLY A 306 12.48 6.17 -10.53
C GLY A 306 11.20 7.02 -10.37
N ALA A 307 10.70 7.17 -9.14
CA ALA A 307 9.53 8.01 -8.86
C ALA A 307 9.76 9.50 -9.22
N ARG A 308 10.96 10.03 -8.98
CA ARG A 308 11.32 11.38 -9.44
C ARG A 308 11.41 11.48 -10.97
N ARG A 309 11.89 10.42 -11.64
CA ARG A 309 11.85 10.33 -13.10
C ARG A 309 10.41 10.30 -13.65
N ILE A 310 9.46 9.67 -12.95
CA ILE A 310 8.02 9.74 -13.29
C ILE A 310 7.55 11.20 -13.29
N ALA A 311 7.84 11.95 -12.22
CA ALA A 311 7.49 13.37 -12.15
C ALA A 311 8.08 14.17 -13.33
N ALA A 312 9.38 14.01 -13.58
CA ALA A 312 10.07 14.68 -14.69
C ALA A 312 9.50 14.33 -16.07
N ALA A 313 9.06 13.10 -16.30
CA ALA A 313 8.48 12.66 -17.57
C ALA A 313 7.18 13.39 -17.94
N THR A 314 6.50 14.00 -16.96
CA THR A 314 5.26 14.77 -17.15
C THR A 314 5.47 16.27 -17.38
N ALA A 315 6.72 16.75 -17.33
CA ALA A 315 7.06 18.18 -17.46
C ALA A 315 7.08 18.70 -18.91
N ASP A 316 6.96 17.81 -19.90
CA ASP A 316 7.00 18.10 -21.33
C ASP A 316 5.94 19.15 -21.70
N ASP A 317 6.35 20.23 -22.37
CA ASP A 317 5.50 21.38 -22.70
C ASP A 317 5.18 21.46 -24.20
N ALA A 318 5.35 20.36 -24.94
CA ALA A 318 4.98 20.29 -26.35
C ALA A 318 3.53 20.76 -26.59
N PRO A 319 3.28 21.54 -27.67
CA PRO A 319 2.01 22.23 -27.88
C PRO A 319 0.84 21.28 -28.20
N ASP A 320 1.12 20.15 -28.85
CA ASP A 320 0.11 19.12 -29.12
C ASP A 320 -0.10 18.23 -27.88
N PRO A 321 -1.26 18.32 -27.20
CA PRO A 321 -1.52 17.52 -25.99
C PRO A 321 -1.52 16.01 -26.26
N ILE A 322 -1.88 15.56 -27.46
CA ILE A 322 -1.90 14.13 -27.80
C ILE A 322 -0.48 13.61 -28.01
N ALA A 323 0.32 14.29 -28.84
CA ALA A 323 1.72 13.91 -29.04
C ALA A 323 2.50 13.93 -27.72
N ARG A 324 2.28 14.96 -26.88
CA ARG A 324 2.84 15.04 -25.53
C ARG A 324 2.43 13.85 -24.66
N ALA A 325 1.14 13.51 -24.63
CA ALA A 325 0.66 12.40 -23.82
C ALA A 325 1.27 11.05 -24.24
N ILE A 326 1.40 10.80 -25.55
CA ILE A 326 2.04 9.60 -26.10
C ILE A 326 3.51 9.53 -25.67
N ALA A 327 4.26 10.62 -25.85
CA ALA A 327 5.68 10.67 -25.49
C ALA A 327 5.90 10.50 -23.98
N ALA A 328 5.08 11.16 -23.16
CA ALA A 328 5.10 11.02 -21.71
C ALA A 328 4.80 9.58 -21.30
N PHE A 329 3.75 8.94 -21.86
CA PHE A 329 3.42 7.56 -21.54
C PHE A 329 4.57 6.59 -21.86
N ALA A 330 5.20 6.72 -23.03
CA ALA A 330 6.33 5.87 -23.40
C ALA A 330 7.49 5.96 -22.38
N ARG A 331 7.79 7.18 -21.89
CA ARG A 331 8.78 7.39 -20.83
C ARG A 331 8.33 6.79 -19.50
N LEU A 332 7.08 7.05 -19.10
CA LEU A 332 6.51 6.53 -17.86
C LEU A 332 6.52 5.00 -17.82
N ASP A 333 6.15 4.34 -18.92
CA ASP A 333 6.13 2.88 -19.03
C ASP A 333 7.54 2.26 -18.89
N ALA A 334 8.55 2.89 -19.50
CA ALA A 334 9.94 2.46 -19.35
C ALA A 334 10.43 2.64 -17.90
N ILE A 335 10.17 3.80 -17.29
CA ILE A 335 10.52 4.07 -15.89
C ILE A 335 9.82 3.10 -14.94
N TRP A 336 8.56 2.77 -15.21
CA TRP A 336 7.82 1.77 -14.43
C TRP A 336 8.50 0.40 -14.48
N GLY A 337 9.04 0.00 -15.64
CA GLY A 337 9.86 -1.21 -15.76
C GLY A 337 11.09 -1.20 -14.85
N ASP A 338 11.83 -0.10 -14.82
CA ASP A 338 13.01 0.07 -13.96
C ASP A 338 12.64 -0.02 -12.47
N ILE A 339 11.54 0.65 -12.08
CA ILE A 339 11.02 0.63 -10.71
C ILE A 339 10.65 -0.80 -10.29
N VAL A 340 9.92 -1.52 -11.14
CA VAL A 340 9.48 -2.89 -10.87
C VAL A 340 10.68 -3.83 -10.71
N ALA A 341 11.73 -3.67 -11.53
CA ALA A 341 12.96 -4.44 -11.39
C ALA A 341 13.68 -4.15 -10.06
N ALA A 342 13.74 -2.89 -9.64
CA ALA A 342 14.34 -2.50 -8.36
C ALA A 342 13.54 -3.05 -7.17
N VAL A 343 12.21 -2.98 -7.22
CA VAL A 343 11.34 -3.55 -6.19
C VAL A 343 11.53 -5.07 -6.12
N GLU A 344 11.51 -5.77 -7.25
CA GLU A 344 11.75 -7.22 -7.29
C GLU A 344 13.09 -7.58 -6.65
N ALA A 345 14.13 -6.79 -6.93
CA ALA A 345 15.44 -7.03 -6.37
C ALA A 345 15.48 -6.83 -4.85
N GLY A 346 14.88 -5.73 -4.37
CA GLY A 346 14.81 -5.42 -2.94
C GLY A 346 13.93 -6.38 -2.13
N LEU A 347 12.84 -6.87 -2.71
CA LEU A 347 12.03 -7.92 -2.07
C LEU A 347 12.82 -9.22 -1.92
N ARG A 348 13.57 -9.63 -2.95
CA ARG A 348 14.38 -10.87 -2.91
C ARG A 348 15.65 -10.74 -2.09
N GLY A 349 16.20 -9.54 -1.95
CA GLY A 349 17.58 -9.33 -1.50
C GLY A 349 18.61 -9.83 -2.52
N ALA A 350 18.24 -9.89 -3.81
CA ALA A 350 19.08 -10.39 -4.90
C ALA A 350 18.67 -9.73 -6.23
N PRO A 351 19.53 -9.66 -7.25
CA PRO A 351 19.17 -9.05 -8.54
C PRO A 351 17.90 -9.65 -9.17
N CYS A 352 17.14 -8.82 -9.90
CA CYS A 352 15.93 -9.24 -10.60
C CYS A 352 16.26 -10.40 -11.56
N PRO A 353 15.60 -11.57 -11.43
CA PRO A 353 15.98 -12.77 -12.18
C PRO A 353 15.59 -12.73 -13.66
N ALA A 354 14.78 -11.75 -14.08
CA ALA A 354 14.31 -11.61 -15.45
C ALA A 354 14.12 -10.14 -15.84
N ALA A 355 14.12 -9.84 -17.13
CA ALA A 355 13.77 -8.52 -17.63
C ALA A 355 12.28 -8.22 -17.39
N ILE A 356 11.96 -6.97 -17.05
CA ILE A 356 10.58 -6.51 -16.92
C ILE A 356 10.07 -6.08 -18.29
N ASP A 357 9.39 -6.98 -19.00
CA ASP A 357 8.81 -6.71 -20.31
C ASP A 357 7.45 -5.98 -20.22
N ALA A 358 6.89 -5.62 -21.38
CA ALA A 358 5.62 -4.91 -21.45
C ALA A 358 4.45 -5.74 -20.89
N ALA A 359 4.43 -7.04 -21.16
CA ALA A 359 3.39 -7.94 -20.67
C ALA A 359 3.40 -8.03 -19.14
N THR A 360 4.59 -8.08 -18.53
CA THR A 360 4.75 -8.04 -17.08
C THR A 360 4.23 -6.72 -16.50
N ARG A 361 4.56 -5.58 -17.10
CA ARG A 361 4.05 -4.28 -16.64
C ARG A 361 2.54 -4.16 -16.74
N ASP A 362 1.95 -4.70 -17.80
CA ASP A 362 0.50 -4.68 -18.03
C ASP A 362 -0.25 -5.52 -16.98
N ARG A 363 0.36 -6.56 -16.42
CA ARG A 363 -0.19 -7.38 -15.32
C ARG A 363 -0.17 -6.68 -13.96
N LEU A 364 0.64 -5.64 -13.79
CA LEU A 364 0.78 -4.91 -12.53
C LEU A 364 -0.21 -3.74 -12.40
N VAL A 365 -0.97 -3.45 -13.46
CA VAL A 365 -2.01 -2.42 -13.48
C VAL A 365 -3.37 -3.09 -13.72
N VAL A 366 -4.45 -2.53 -13.17
CA VAL A 366 -5.81 -3.05 -13.29
C VAL A 366 -6.27 -2.97 -14.74
N THR A 367 -5.99 -1.85 -15.42
CA THR A 367 -6.29 -1.66 -16.84
C THR A 367 -5.08 -1.11 -17.57
N SER A 368 -4.48 -1.91 -18.48
CA SER A 368 -3.35 -1.44 -19.28
C SER A 368 -3.80 -0.37 -20.29
N PRO A 369 -3.15 0.81 -20.30
CA PRO A 369 -3.45 1.86 -21.27
C PRO A 369 -2.72 1.68 -22.61
N ARG A 370 -1.87 0.65 -22.76
CA ARG A 370 -0.95 0.51 -23.90
C ARG A 370 -1.67 0.44 -25.23
N ALA A 371 -2.76 -0.33 -25.31
CA ALA A 371 -3.56 -0.44 -26.54
C ALA A 371 -4.19 0.90 -26.94
N MET A 372 -4.66 1.69 -25.96
CA MET A 372 -5.22 3.02 -26.20
C MET A 372 -4.14 3.97 -26.74
N PHE A 373 -2.96 4.04 -26.11
CA PHE A 373 -1.87 4.89 -26.60
C PHE A 373 -1.35 4.46 -27.97
N ALA A 374 -1.30 3.16 -28.26
CA ALA A 374 -0.92 2.66 -29.59
C ALA A 374 -1.92 3.10 -30.67
N ALA A 375 -3.22 3.11 -30.36
CA ALA A 375 -4.25 3.56 -31.28
C ALA A 375 -4.18 5.07 -31.59
N LEU A 376 -3.61 5.88 -30.70
CA LEU A 376 -3.41 7.32 -30.94
C LEU A 376 -2.25 7.64 -31.89
N VAL A 377 -1.34 6.70 -32.13
CA VAL A 377 -0.22 6.82 -33.09
C VAL A 377 -0.68 6.48 -34.51
N ALA A 378 -1.75 5.71 -34.65
CA ALA A 378 -2.31 5.36 -35.96
C ALA A 378 -2.90 6.62 -36.63
N PRO A 379 -2.61 6.84 -37.93
CA PRO A 379 -3.00 8.05 -38.66
C PRO A 379 -4.51 8.23 -38.83
#